data_AF-H6L6J2-F1
#
_entry.id   AF-H6L6J2-F1
#
_cell.length_a   1.000
_cell.length_b   1.000
_cell.length_c   1.000
_cell.angle_alpha   90.00
_cell.angle_beta   90.00
_cell.angle_gamma   90.00
#
_symmetry.space_group_name_H-M   'P 1'
#
loop_
_entity.id
_entity.type
_entity.pdbx_description
1 polymer ?
#
loop_
_entity_poly.entity_id
_entity_poly.type
_entity_poly.pdbx_seq_one_letter_code
_entity_poly.pdbx_strand_id
1 'polypeptide(L)'
;MDNIDGLIEEENIERSGSLFLCEEFGGGWLDLITEQQLDEISKMNWLETISLTVYEENESILYLLDRLPQIKYLILTGFTEIPLSRASFPSELETLDISYLETTTEDISFVEDLGTLKKLHLSFSRIDFKAIQQSAIESLSLRSSVKNFEEIIELDKLKELEIRSLPSLKDWYICLPDTLERFSASCYMYVDSIPFLDRLPNLREIDLSIGGGGRINLDFCREIHHLRFLKKLSCYNIPLSLIRLDKLNLKSLSLFGTVDRDGTTSTDLSNLKCENLERLEICDCSPLVLGPCISKKKGLKKIIYPC
;
A
#
# COMPACT_ATOMS: atom_id res chain seq x y z
N MET A 1 24.20 30.40 15.49
CA MET A 1 23.76 30.49 14.09
C MET A 1 24.32 29.26 13.43
N ASP A 2 23.67 28.13 13.72
CA ASP A 2 24.02 26.87 13.09
C ASP A 2 23.22 26.81 11.79
N ASN A 3 23.94 26.56 10.72
CA ASN A 3 23.51 26.75 9.35
C ASN A 3 22.49 25.65 8.97
N ILE A 4 21.39 26.04 8.33
CA ILE A 4 20.37 25.13 7.81
C ILE A 4 20.97 24.11 6.82
N ASP A 5 22.10 24.45 6.20
CA ASP A 5 22.88 23.64 5.26
C ASP A 5 23.27 22.25 5.78
N GLY A 6 23.27 22.03 7.11
CA GLY A 6 23.54 20.71 7.70
C GLY A 6 22.30 19.85 7.96
N LEU A 7 21.10 20.45 7.93
CA LEU A 7 19.81 19.82 8.29
C LEU A 7 18.93 19.56 7.06
N ILE A 8 19.28 20.21 5.95
CA ILE A 8 18.61 20.20 4.66
C ILE A 8 19.68 19.77 3.67
N GLU A 9 19.63 18.55 3.14
CA GLU A 9 20.43 18.21 1.95
C GLU A 9 19.89 19.04 0.77
N GLU A 10 20.34 20.29 0.65
CA GLU A 10 19.85 21.27 -0.32
C GLU A 10 19.84 20.73 -1.76
N GLU A 11 20.82 19.88 -2.11
CA GLU A 11 20.93 19.27 -3.45
C GLU A 11 19.79 18.29 -3.79
N ASN A 12 19.12 17.69 -2.79
CA ASN A 12 18.03 16.73 -3.00
C ASN A 12 16.64 17.37 -2.96
N ILE A 13 16.48 18.52 -2.32
CA ILE A 13 15.17 19.13 -2.07
C ILE A 13 14.74 19.97 -3.28
N GLU A 14 15.63 20.78 -3.87
CA GLU A 14 15.31 21.59 -5.06
C GLU A 14 14.91 20.75 -6.29
N ARG A 15 15.36 19.50 -6.39
CA ARG A 15 15.05 18.62 -7.54
C ARG A 15 13.79 17.78 -7.36
N SER A 16 13.34 17.54 -6.14
CA SER A 16 12.29 16.55 -5.85
C SER A 16 10.99 17.15 -5.35
N GLY A 17 10.97 18.45 -5.00
CA GLY A 17 9.78 19.07 -4.39
C GLY A 17 9.40 18.45 -3.05
N SER A 18 10.35 17.82 -2.37
CA SER A 18 10.13 17.02 -1.17
C SER A 18 11.06 17.44 -0.03
N LEU A 19 10.51 17.58 1.17
CA LEU A 19 11.26 17.86 2.41
C LEU A 19 11.02 16.71 3.39
N PHE A 20 12.10 16.09 3.86
CA PHE A 20 12.08 15.02 4.85
C PHE A 20 12.69 15.53 6.15
N LEU A 21 11.89 15.56 7.21
CA LEU A 21 12.30 15.94 8.55
C LEU A 21 12.21 14.68 9.43
N CYS A 22 13.31 13.93 9.47
CA CYS A 22 13.43 12.67 10.22
C CYS A 22 14.54 12.78 11.27
N GLU A 23 14.29 12.28 12.47
CA GLU A 23 15.27 12.29 13.56
C GLU A 23 16.18 11.09 13.55
N GLU A 24 17.48 11.34 13.64
CA GLU A 24 18.43 10.26 13.82
C GLU A 24 18.51 9.80 15.29
N PHE A 25 18.28 10.64 16.32
CA PHE A 25 18.54 10.25 17.72
C PHE A 25 17.78 11.03 18.85
N GLY A 26 16.48 10.75 19.06
CA GLY A 26 15.79 10.84 20.38
C GLY A 26 15.45 12.20 21.03
N GLY A 27 15.27 13.29 20.29
CA GLY A 27 14.80 14.62 20.67
C GLY A 27 14.05 15.31 19.51
N GLY A 28 12.73 15.49 19.65
CA GLY A 28 11.84 15.88 18.56
C GLY A 28 12.27 17.12 17.76
N TRP A 29 12.43 16.98 16.44
CA TRP A 29 12.81 18.08 15.52
C TRP A 29 11.92 19.31 15.60
N LEU A 30 10.63 19.15 15.90
CA LEU A 30 9.70 20.27 15.91
C LEU A 30 9.99 21.27 17.04
N ASP A 31 10.68 20.85 18.10
CA ASP A 31 11.19 21.79 19.12
C ASP A 31 12.46 22.53 18.65
N LEU A 32 13.11 22.03 17.59
CA LEU A 32 14.30 22.61 16.97
C LEU A 32 13.99 23.50 15.75
N ILE A 33 12.82 23.35 15.12
CA ILE A 33 12.39 24.22 14.02
C ILE A 33 11.86 25.53 14.61
N THR A 34 12.67 26.57 14.50
CA THR A 34 12.31 27.93 14.89
C THR A 34 11.22 28.51 13.98
N GLU A 35 10.46 29.50 14.47
CA GLU A 35 9.48 30.24 13.64
C GLU A 35 10.11 30.82 12.37
N GLN A 36 11.39 31.23 12.43
CA GLN A 36 12.10 31.75 11.26
C GLN A 36 12.29 30.65 10.20
N GLN A 37 12.64 29.43 10.60
CA GLN A 37 12.77 28.31 9.68
C GLN A 37 11.42 27.93 9.07
N LEU A 38 10.33 27.98 9.85
CA LEU A 38 8.96 27.81 9.31
C LEU A 38 8.62 28.88 8.26
N ASP A 39 9.01 30.13 8.49
CA ASP A 39 8.83 31.23 7.54
C ASP A 39 9.67 31.04 6.26
N GLU A 40 10.80 30.35 6.33
CA GLU A 40 11.61 30.04 5.17
C GLU A 40 11.01 28.87 4.38
N ILE A 41 10.56 27.81 5.06
CA ILE A 41 9.89 26.66 4.43
C ILE A 41 8.57 27.10 3.77
N SER A 42 7.77 27.95 4.41
CA SER A 42 6.51 28.45 3.83
C SER A 42 6.69 29.30 2.57
N LYS A 43 7.88 29.86 2.35
CA LYS A 43 8.23 30.56 1.10
C LYS A 43 8.60 29.60 -0.04
N MET A 44 8.84 28.32 0.25
CA MET A 44 9.14 27.28 -0.75
C MET A 44 7.85 26.86 -1.47
N ASN A 45 7.40 27.70 -2.41
CA ASN A 45 6.18 27.47 -3.21
C ASN A 45 6.24 26.24 -4.13
N TRP A 46 7.43 25.67 -4.30
CA TRP A 46 7.68 24.45 -5.07
C TRP A 46 7.64 23.18 -4.20
N LEU A 47 7.58 23.31 -2.88
CA LEU A 47 7.52 22.19 -1.96
C LEU A 47 6.10 21.58 -2.01
N GLU A 48 5.97 20.36 -2.51
CA GLU A 48 4.69 19.66 -2.60
C GLU A 48 4.59 18.48 -1.64
N THR A 49 5.72 17.96 -1.17
CA THR A 49 5.79 16.81 -0.27
C THR A 49 6.50 17.16 1.02
N ILE A 50 5.89 16.83 2.15
CA ILE A 50 6.53 16.93 3.46
C ILE A 50 6.36 15.63 4.23
N SER A 51 7.46 15.15 4.81
CA SER A 51 7.48 13.97 5.67
C SER A 51 8.02 14.36 7.03
N LEU A 52 7.22 14.14 8.07
CA LEU A 52 7.49 14.51 9.45
C LEU A 52 7.42 13.25 10.32
N THR A 53 8.42 13.10 11.19
CA THR A 53 8.38 12.08 12.26
C THR A 53 8.19 12.75 13.62
N VAL A 54 7.17 12.32 14.37
CA VAL A 54 6.74 12.93 15.64
C VAL A 54 6.90 11.92 16.77
N TYR A 55 7.81 12.21 17.70
CA TYR A 55 8.10 11.32 18.83
C TYR A 55 7.37 11.70 20.13
N GLU A 56 6.98 12.96 20.27
CA GLU A 56 6.31 13.51 21.46
C GLU A 56 5.18 14.44 21.03
N GLU A 57 4.19 14.64 21.91
CA GLU A 57 3.07 15.56 21.67
C GLU A 57 3.62 16.95 21.32
N ASN A 58 3.42 17.37 20.08
CA ASN A 58 3.97 18.62 19.59
C ASN A 58 2.95 19.37 18.73
N GLU A 59 2.29 20.37 19.33
CA GLU A 59 1.32 21.21 18.61
C GLU A 59 1.97 22.07 17.52
N SER A 60 3.30 22.25 17.52
CA SER A 60 4.04 22.98 16.47
C SER A 60 3.78 22.40 15.07
N ILE A 61 3.44 21.11 14.99
CA ILE A 61 3.04 20.48 13.73
C ILE A 61 1.77 21.10 13.14
N LEU A 62 0.81 21.48 13.99
CA LEU A 62 -0.45 22.09 13.55
C LEU A 62 -0.16 23.45 12.92
N TYR A 63 0.69 24.26 13.57
CA TYR A 63 1.12 25.56 13.05
C TYR A 63 1.93 25.46 11.75
N LEU A 64 2.72 24.39 11.58
CA LEU A 64 3.44 24.12 10.34
C LEU A 64 2.46 23.84 9.19
N LEU A 65 1.44 22.99 9.42
CA LEU A 65 0.44 22.66 8.39
C LEU A 65 -0.36 23.88 7.94
N ASP A 66 -0.75 24.76 8.87
CA ASP A 66 -1.43 26.03 8.58
C ASP A 66 -0.64 26.95 7.62
N ARG A 67 0.70 26.83 7.62
CA ARG A 67 1.61 27.68 6.83
C ARG A 67 2.06 27.07 5.50
N LEU A 68 1.63 25.85 5.19
CA LEU A 68 2.03 25.13 3.99
C LEU A 68 0.83 24.76 3.08
N PRO A 69 0.06 25.76 2.60
CA PRO A 69 -1.16 25.51 1.83
C PRO A 69 -0.92 24.80 0.49
N GLN A 70 0.31 24.77 -0.01
CA GLN A 70 0.70 24.17 -1.29
C GLN A 70 0.97 22.65 -1.22
N ILE A 71 1.03 22.06 -0.03
CA ILE A 71 1.42 20.66 0.14
C ILE A 71 0.34 19.73 -0.41
N LYS A 72 0.77 18.77 -1.22
CA LYS A 72 -0.06 17.73 -1.84
C LYS A 72 0.15 16.36 -1.20
N TYR A 73 1.33 16.12 -0.64
CA TYR A 73 1.72 14.85 -0.03
C TYR A 73 2.23 15.09 1.38
N LEU A 74 1.47 14.65 2.36
CA LEU A 74 1.80 14.78 3.77
C LEU A 74 2.00 13.40 4.38
N ILE A 75 3.19 13.16 4.92
CA ILE A 75 3.51 11.96 5.68
C ILE A 75 3.79 12.39 7.11
N LEU A 76 2.94 11.94 8.03
CA LEU A 76 3.08 12.10 9.47
C LEU A 76 3.25 10.71 10.06
N THR A 77 4.46 10.41 10.53
CA THR A 77 4.73 9.17 11.25
C THR A 77 5.13 9.48 12.67
N GLY A 78 4.99 8.54 13.60
CA GLY A 78 5.30 8.80 15.00
C GLY A 78 4.92 7.66 15.91
N PHE A 79 4.99 7.89 17.22
CA PHE A 79 4.53 6.96 18.26
C PHE A 79 3.72 7.66 19.35
N THR A 80 3.10 8.80 19.01
CA THR A 80 2.37 9.66 19.95
C THR A 80 1.03 10.07 19.34
N GLU A 81 0.13 10.55 20.21
CA GLU A 81 -1.17 11.08 19.83
C GLU A 81 -0.99 12.52 19.33
N ILE A 82 -1.53 12.80 18.14
CA ILE A 82 -1.57 14.15 17.58
C ILE A 82 -3.05 14.50 17.40
N PRO A 83 -3.53 15.63 17.95
CA PRO A 83 -4.93 16.04 17.80
C PRO A 83 -5.18 16.60 16.39
N LEU A 84 -5.10 15.74 15.37
CA LEU A 84 -5.23 16.10 13.95
C LEU A 84 -6.57 16.75 13.62
N SER A 85 -7.61 16.48 14.41
CA SER A 85 -8.91 17.16 14.34
C SER A 85 -8.83 18.69 14.52
N ARG A 86 -7.71 19.21 15.08
CA ARG A 86 -7.45 20.65 15.22
C ARG A 86 -6.54 21.23 14.14
N ALA A 87 -5.96 20.39 13.27
CA ALA A 87 -5.05 20.86 12.23
C ALA A 87 -5.82 21.53 11.09
N SER A 88 -5.32 22.66 10.56
CA SER A 88 -5.76 23.14 9.26
C SER A 88 -4.91 22.47 8.18
N PHE A 89 -5.44 21.41 7.60
CA PHE A 89 -4.76 20.74 6.50
C PHE A 89 -4.75 21.60 5.22
N PRO A 90 -3.73 21.43 4.36
CA PRO A 90 -3.66 22.08 3.05
C PRO A 90 -4.89 21.74 2.18
N SER A 91 -5.47 22.72 1.50
CA SER A 91 -6.64 22.51 0.64
C SER A 91 -6.35 21.68 -0.60
N GLU A 92 -5.09 21.61 -1.02
CA GLU A 92 -4.62 20.84 -2.19
C GLU A 92 -4.09 19.44 -1.80
N LEU A 93 -4.31 19.00 -0.56
CA LEU A 93 -3.75 17.74 -0.06
C LEU A 93 -4.36 16.52 -0.77
N GLU A 94 -3.54 15.82 -1.56
CA GLU A 94 -3.96 14.65 -2.33
C GLU A 94 -3.64 13.32 -1.63
N THR A 95 -2.58 13.28 -0.83
CA THR A 95 -2.11 12.09 -0.11
C THR A 95 -1.80 12.42 1.34
N LEU A 96 -2.40 11.65 2.24
CA LEU A 96 -2.14 11.71 3.67
C LEU A 96 -1.70 10.32 4.16
N ASP A 97 -0.52 10.27 4.76
CA ASP A 97 -0.06 9.11 5.50
C ASP A 97 0.05 9.50 6.97
N ILE A 98 -0.79 8.89 7.81
CA ILE A 98 -0.76 9.04 9.27
C ILE A 98 -0.44 7.71 9.95
N SER A 99 0.25 6.82 9.22
CA SER A 99 0.68 5.53 9.71
C SER A 99 1.54 5.68 10.96
N TYR A 100 1.35 4.77 11.92
CA TYR A 100 2.08 4.68 13.18
C TYR A 100 1.74 5.74 14.23
N LEU A 101 0.99 6.79 13.90
CA LEU A 101 0.46 7.68 14.92
C LEU A 101 -0.49 6.91 15.86
N GLU A 102 -0.42 7.23 17.15
CA GLU A 102 -1.41 6.74 18.11
C GLU A 102 -2.68 7.58 17.94
N THR A 103 -3.51 7.24 16.96
CA THR A 103 -4.76 7.97 16.67
C THR A 103 -5.96 7.22 17.25
N THR A 104 -6.87 7.94 17.89
CA THR A 104 -8.20 7.39 18.23
C THR A 104 -9.18 7.54 17.05
N THR A 105 -10.34 6.91 17.14
CA THR A 105 -11.38 6.96 16.10
C THR A 105 -12.01 8.34 15.93
N GLU A 106 -12.08 9.14 16.99
CA GLU A 106 -12.60 10.52 16.92
C GLU A 106 -11.65 11.43 16.12
N ASP A 107 -10.37 11.07 16.06
CA ASP A 107 -9.31 11.90 15.49
C ASP A 107 -9.22 11.88 13.97
N ILE A 108 -9.91 10.98 13.25
CA ILE A 108 -9.80 10.88 11.77
C ILE A 108 -11.01 11.45 11.02
N SER A 109 -12.03 11.95 11.73
CA SER A 109 -13.25 12.50 11.11
C SER A 109 -12.99 13.72 10.22
N PHE A 110 -11.90 14.47 10.47
CA PHE A 110 -11.48 15.61 9.63
C PHE A 110 -11.20 15.21 8.17
N VAL A 111 -10.95 13.92 7.90
CA VAL A 111 -10.65 13.41 6.56
C VAL A 111 -11.82 13.67 5.59
N GLU A 112 -13.07 13.72 6.07
CA GLU A 112 -14.23 14.05 5.23
C GLU A 112 -14.19 15.48 4.70
N ASP A 113 -13.55 16.39 5.44
CA ASP A 113 -13.39 17.79 5.04
C ASP A 113 -12.25 17.98 4.02
N LEU A 114 -11.41 16.96 3.80
CA LEU A 114 -10.31 16.99 2.84
C LEU A 114 -10.80 16.64 1.43
N GLY A 115 -11.55 17.55 0.81
CA GLY A 115 -12.22 17.32 -0.47
C GLY A 115 -11.32 16.98 -1.67
N THR A 116 -10.01 17.20 -1.58
CA THR A 116 -9.01 16.85 -2.61
C THR A 116 -8.25 15.55 -2.31
N LEU A 117 -8.44 14.97 -1.12
CA LEU A 117 -7.71 13.80 -0.67
C LEU A 117 -8.15 12.55 -1.44
N LYS A 118 -7.19 11.91 -2.09
CA LYS A 118 -7.40 10.70 -2.90
C LYS A 118 -6.78 9.46 -2.26
N LYS A 119 -5.71 9.63 -1.48
CA LYS A 119 -4.94 8.53 -0.89
C LYS A 119 -4.80 8.70 0.60
N LEU A 120 -5.17 7.66 1.34
CA LEU A 120 -5.04 7.63 2.79
C LEU A 120 -4.30 6.37 3.21
N HIS A 121 -3.26 6.56 4.02
CA HIS A 121 -2.49 5.47 4.62
C HIS A 121 -2.69 5.50 6.14
N LEU A 122 -3.22 4.41 6.66
CA LEU A 122 -3.49 4.20 8.08
C LEU A 122 -2.82 2.90 8.52
N SER A 123 -1.88 2.98 9.45
CA SER A 123 -1.22 1.80 10.00
C SER A 123 -1.27 1.86 11.52
N PHE A 124 -1.62 0.74 12.16
CA PHE A 124 -1.68 0.61 13.63
C PHE A 124 -2.73 1.49 14.34
N SER A 125 -3.60 2.17 13.60
CA SER A 125 -4.73 2.93 14.15
C SER A 125 -5.92 2.02 14.51
N ARG A 126 -6.72 2.42 15.50
CA ARG A 126 -8.09 1.90 15.66
C ARG A 126 -9.00 2.79 14.84
N ILE A 127 -9.54 2.25 13.74
CA ILE A 127 -10.30 3.03 12.76
C ILE A 127 -11.77 2.62 12.84
N ASP A 128 -12.64 3.62 12.89
CA ASP A 128 -14.05 3.51 12.58
C ASP A 128 -14.22 4.02 11.15
N PHE A 129 -14.62 3.16 10.22
CA PHE A 129 -14.68 3.55 8.80
C PHE A 129 -15.81 4.53 8.52
N LYS A 130 -16.79 4.67 9.42
CA LYS A 130 -17.83 5.70 9.31
C LYS A 130 -17.24 7.10 9.31
N ALA A 131 -16.10 7.30 9.97
CA ALA A 131 -15.42 8.58 10.02
C ALA A 131 -14.78 9.00 8.68
N ILE A 132 -14.69 8.10 7.70
CA ILE A 132 -14.16 8.40 6.37
C ILE A 132 -15.14 8.03 5.25
N GLN A 133 -16.40 7.77 5.59
CA GLN A 133 -17.40 7.24 4.66
C GLN A 133 -17.75 8.25 3.56
N GLN A 134 -17.85 9.54 3.89
CA GLN A 134 -18.17 10.59 2.92
C GLN A 134 -16.94 11.13 2.19
N SER A 135 -15.75 10.60 2.48
CA SER A 135 -14.51 11.06 1.86
C SER A 135 -14.43 10.72 0.36
N ALA A 136 -13.66 11.49 -0.38
CA ALA A 136 -13.39 11.25 -1.81
C ALA A 136 -12.25 10.24 -2.04
N ILE A 137 -11.88 9.44 -1.02
CA ILE A 137 -10.71 8.57 -1.07
C ILE A 137 -10.87 7.48 -2.11
N GLU A 138 -9.89 7.38 -3.00
CA GLU A 138 -9.83 6.36 -4.05
C GLU A 138 -8.84 5.23 -3.69
N SER A 139 -7.90 5.47 -2.78
CA SER A 139 -6.87 4.51 -2.37
C SER A 139 -6.70 4.49 -0.86
N LEU A 140 -6.88 3.32 -0.26
CA LEU A 140 -6.75 3.12 1.18
C LEU A 140 -5.70 2.04 1.46
N SER A 141 -4.73 2.37 2.30
CA SER A 141 -3.74 1.42 2.83
C SER A 141 -3.94 1.22 4.31
N LEU A 142 -4.06 -0.03 4.74
CA LEU A 142 -4.30 -0.44 6.11
C LEU A 142 -3.20 -1.38 6.59
N ARG A 143 -2.77 -1.27 7.86
CA ARG A 143 -1.89 -2.28 8.49
C ARG A 143 -2.48 -2.83 9.79
N SER A 144 -2.67 -4.15 9.80
CA SER A 144 -3.03 -5.05 10.91
C SER A 144 -3.39 -4.42 12.26
N SER A 145 -4.67 -4.07 12.41
CA SER A 145 -5.35 -3.78 13.69
C SER A 145 -6.87 -3.73 13.53
N VAL A 146 -7.36 -3.54 12.31
CA VAL A 146 -8.79 -3.51 11.98
C VAL A 146 -9.43 -4.87 12.30
N LYS A 147 -10.38 -4.86 13.23
CA LYS A 147 -11.12 -6.05 13.67
C LYS A 147 -12.41 -6.27 12.88
N ASN A 148 -12.94 -5.22 12.25
CA ASN A 148 -14.14 -5.29 11.44
C ASN A 148 -13.93 -4.57 10.10
N PHE A 149 -14.11 -5.30 8.99
CA PHE A 149 -14.02 -4.77 7.63
C PHE A 149 -15.39 -4.58 6.97
N GLU A 150 -16.48 -4.91 7.68
CA GLU A 150 -17.84 -4.83 7.14
C GLU A 150 -18.18 -3.41 6.67
N GLU A 151 -17.61 -2.39 7.30
CA GLU A 151 -17.86 -0.98 6.99
C GLU A 151 -17.06 -0.48 5.77
N ILE A 152 -16.03 -1.20 5.30
CA ILE A 152 -15.26 -0.79 4.10
C ILE A 152 -16.14 -0.78 2.84
N ILE A 153 -17.18 -1.62 2.79
CA ILE A 153 -18.12 -1.64 1.67
C ILE A 153 -18.79 -0.26 1.44
N GLU A 154 -18.85 0.57 2.47
CA GLU A 154 -19.49 1.87 2.41
C GLU A 154 -18.60 2.95 1.76
N LEU A 155 -17.33 2.65 1.49
CA LEU A 155 -16.39 3.53 0.79
C LEU A 155 -16.61 3.45 -0.73
N ASP A 156 -17.69 4.08 -1.21
CA ASP A 156 -18.18 3.92 -2.58
C ASP A 156 -17.23 4.46 -3.67
N LYS A 157 -16.25 5.30 -3.31
CA LYS A 157 -15.20 5.80 -4.23
C LYS A 157 -13.94 4.96 -4.27
N LEU A 158 -13.81 3.97 -3.39
CA LEU A 158 -12.56 3.23 -3.21
C LEU A 158 -12.24 2.32 -4.40
N LYS A 159 -11.13 2.61 -5.09
CA LYS A 159 -10.63 1.83 -6.24
C LYS A 159 -9.46 0.94 -5.87
N GLU A 160 -8.67 1.32 -4.86
CA GLU A 160 -7.49 0.59 -4.44
C GLU A 160 -7.52 0.33 -2.94
N LEU A 161 -7.33 -0.93 -2.55
CA LEU A 161 -7.25 -1.32 -1.15
C LEU A 161 -5.99 -2.15 -0.94
N GLU A 162 -5.11 -1.66 -0.07
CA GLU A 162 -3.95 -2.38 0.42
C GLU A 162 -4.14 -2.73 1.89
N ILE A 163 -3.90 -4.00 2.23
CA ILE A 163 -4.00 -4.47 3.60
C ILE A 163 -2.75 -5.26 3.98
N ARG A 164 -1.98 -4.73 4.92
CA ARG A 164 -0.70 -5.31 5.34
C ARG A 164 -0.79 -6.08 6.64
N SER A 165 0.08 -7.08 6.77
CA SER A 165 0.34 -7.79 8.03
C SER A 165 -0.84 -8.60 8.58
N LEU A 166 -1.68 -9.17 7.74
CA LEU A 166 -2.87 -9.88 8.19
C LEU A 166 -2.55 -11.16 8.94
N PRO A 167 -3.20 -11.41 10.09
CA PRO A 167 -3.02 -12.68 10.79
C PRO A 167 -3.50 -13.84 9.92
N SER A 168 -4.69 -13.75 9.33
CA SER A 168 -5.32 -14.77 8.49
C SER A 168 -6.33 -14.11 7.54
N LEU A 169 -6.48 -14.60 6.31
CA LEU A 169 -7.58 -14.21 5.41
C LEU A 169 -8.82 -15.12 5.55
N LYS A 170 -8.71 -16.24 6.26
CA LYS A 170 -9.77 -17.26 6.33
C LYS A 170 -11.00 -16.78 7.11
N ASP A 171 -10.77 -15.96 8.12
CA ASP A 171 -11.82 -15.47 9.01
C ASP A 171 -12.48 -14.19 8.48
N TRP A 172 -12.10 -13.78 7.27
CA TRP A 172 -12.47 -12.51 6.70
C TRP A 172 -13.67 -12.67 5.77
N TYR A 173 -14.85 -12.47 6.34
CA TYR A 173 -16.05 -12.19 5.57
C TYR A 173 -16.03 -10.72 5.16
N ILE A 174 -15.14 -10.36 4.23
CA ILE A 174 -15.08 -8.98 3.75
C ILE A 174 -16.20 -8.74 2.74
N CYS A 175 -16.95 -7.68 3.00
CA CYS A 175 -17.71 -6.99 1.99
C CYS A 175 -16.83 -5.82 1.53
N LEU A 176 -16.32 -5.88 0.30
CA LEU A 176 -15.55 -4.80 -0.32
C LEU A 176 -16.44 -4.07 -1.33
N PRO A 177 -16.20 -2.77 -1.56
CA PRO A 177 -16.99 -1.98 -2.50
C PRO A 177 -16.82 -2.53 -3.92
N ASP A 178 -17.90 -2.48 -4.71
CA ASP A 178 -17.90 -2.99 -6.08
C ASP A 178 -17.04 -2.13 -7.03
N THR A 179 -16.70 -0.91 -6.62
CA THR A 179 -15.78 0.01 -7.30
C THR A 179 -14.31 -0.40 -7.23
N LEU A 180 -13.96 -1.38 -6.40
CA LEU A 180 -12.58 -1.81 -6.20
C LEU A 180 -11.97 -2.41 -7.49
N GLU A 181 -10.90 -1.78 -7.97
CA GLU A 181 -10.13 -2.20 -9.14
C GLU A 181 -8.83 -2.91 -8.76
N ARG A 182 -8.24 -2.58 -7.62
CA ARG A 182 -6.98 -3.17 -7.14
C ARG A 182 -7.10 -3.62 -5.69
N PHE A 183 -6.67 -4.85 -5.43
CA PHE A 183 -6.62 -5.40 -4.09
C PHE A 183 -5.21 -5.94 -3.82
N SER A 184 -4.58 -5.44 -2.76
CA SER A 184 -3.31 -5.92 -2.26
C SER A 184 -3.49 -6.41 -0.82
N ALA A 185 -3.03 -7.63 -0.54
CA ALA A 185 -3.02 -8.15 0.82
C ALA A 185 -1.69 -8.84 1.13
N SER A 186 -1.13 -8.56 2.31
CA SER A 186 -0.08 -9.41 2.88
C SER A 186 -0.56 -10.11 4.14
N CYS A 187 -0.35 -11.42 4.24
CA CYS A 187 -0.78 -12.23 5.38
C CYS A 187 0.35 -13.13 5.91
N TYR A 188 0.28 -13.49 7.19
CA TYR A 188 1.28 -14.37 7.83
C TYR A 188 0.86 -15.84 7.87
N MET A 189 -0.43 -16.14 7.66
CA MET A 189 -0.95 -17.50 7.72
C MET A 189 -1.44 -18.03 6.37
N TYR A 190 -1.76 -19.33 6.39
CA TYR A 190 -2.34 -20.08 5.29
C TYR A 190 -3.72 -19.54 4.88
N VAL A 191 -3.94 -19.44 3.57
CA VAL A 191 -5.19 -18.94 2.97
C VAL A 191 -5.78 -20.04 2.09
N ASP A 192 -6.81 -20.69 2.61
CA ASP A 192 -7.53 -21.75 1.90
C ASP A 192 -8.33 -21.22 0.71
N SER A 193 -8.95 -20.06 0.88
CA SER A 193 -9.86 -19.47 -0.09
C SER A 193 -10.00 -17.97 0.15
N ILE A 194 -10.34 -17.23 -0.90
CA ILE A 194 -10.65 -15.80 -0.82
C ILE A 194 -12.01 -15.56 -1.49
N PRO A 195 -13.11 -16.06 -0.91
CA PRO A 195 -14.41 -16.14 -1.57
C PRO A 195 -15.04 -14.78 -1.85
N PHE A 196 -14.60 -13.71 -1.17
CA PHE A 196 -15.13 -12.36 -1.43
C PHE A 196 -14.68 -11.79 -2.77
N LEU A 197 -13.58 -12.28 -3.37
CA LEU A 197 -13.13 -11.82 -4.69
C LEU A 197 -14.19 -12.09 -5.76
N ASP A 198 -15.08 -13.09 -5.53
CA ASP A 198 -16.20 -13.39 -6.41
C ASP A 198 -17.23 -12.25 -6.52
N ARG A 199 -17.18 -11.29 -5.60
CA ARG A 199 -18.18 -10.21 -5.50
C ARG A 199 -17.67 -8.89 -6.03
N LEU A 200 -16.47 -8.86 -6.62
CA LEU A 200 -15.78 -7.63 -7.05
C LEU A 200 -15.72 -7.54 -8.57
N PRO A 201 -16.81 -7.06 -9.23
CA PRO A 201 -16.93 -7.12 -10.69
C PRO A 201 -15.89 -6.28 -11.43
N ASN A 202 -15.34 -5.25 -10.77
CA ASN A 202 -14.38 -4.32 -11.36
C ASN A 202 -12.92 -4.67 -11.05
N LEU A 203 -12.67 -5.73 -10.28
CA LEU A 203 -11.33 -6.09 -9.83
C LEU A 203 -10.43 -6.52 -11.01
N ARG A 204 -9.29 -5.86 -11.15
CA ARG A 204 -8.36 -5.99 -12.28
C ARG A 204 -6.94 -6.34 -11.85
N GLU A 205 -6.56 -6.05 -10.62
CA GLU A 205 -5.23 -6.35 -10.11
C GLU A 205 -5.33 -6.95 -8.71
N ILE A 206 -4.60 -8.05 -8.52
CA ILE A 206 -4.47 -8.72 -7.23
C ILE A 206 -2.99 -8.85 -6.91
N ASP A 207 -2.61 -8.39 -5.73
CA ASP A 207 -1.29 -8.60 -5.15
C ASP A 207 -1.44 -9.35 -3.83
N LEU A 208 -0.93 -10.58 -3.76
CA LEU A 208 -1.02 -11.40 -2.56
C LEU A 208 0.39 -11.80 -2.12
N SER A 209 0.77 -11.35 -0.93
CA SER A 209 2.05 -11.68 -0.33
C SER A 209 1.86 -12.51 0.95
N ILE A 210 2.49 -13.68 1.03
CA ILE A 210 2.43 -14.51 2.23
C ILE A 210 3.78 -14.54 2.93
N GLY A 211 3.81 -14.09 4.18
CA GLY A 211 4.95 -14.26 5.07
C GLY A 211 5.00 -15.63 5.75
N GLY A 212 6.15 -15.98 6.34
CA GLY A 212 6.22 -17.05 7.37
C GLY A 212 6.00 -18.49 6.91
N GLY A 213 6.10 -18.78 5.61
CA GLY A 213 5.88 -20.14 5.07
C GLY A 213 4.40 -20.55 4.97
N GLY A 214 3.48 -19.57 5.04
CA GLY A 214 2.09 -19.78 4.65
C GLY A 214 1.97 -20.14 3.17
N ARG A 215 0.83 -20.72 2.79
CA ARG A 215 0.51 -21.09 1.41
C ARG A 215 -0.85 -20.47 1.05
N ILE A 216 -1.07 -20.12 -0.22
CA ILE A 216 -2.39 -19.75 -0.73
C ILE A 216 -2.81 -20.88 -1.66
N ASN A 217 -4.01 -21.41 -1.44
CA ASN A 217 -4.65 -22.24 -2.44
C ASN A 217 -5.42 -21.34 -3.41
N LEU A 218 -4.94 -21.24 -4.66
CA LEU A 218 -5.61 -20.47 -5.71
C LEU A 218 -6.68 -21.28 -6.45
N ASP A 219 -7.10 -22.44 -5.94
CA ASP A 219 -8.23 -23.19 -6.50
C ASP A 219 -9.53 -22.38 -6.51
N PHE A 220 -9.67 -21.36 -5.64
CA PHE A 220 -10.81 -20.44 -5.69
C PHE A 220 -10.89 -19.70 -7.04
N CYS A 221 -9.77 -19.41 -7.72
CA CYS A 221 -9.75 -18.77 -9.03
C CYS A 221 -10.48 -19.58 -10.11
N ARG A 222 -10.80 -20.87 -9.86
CA ARG A 222 -11.54 -21.72 -10.80
C ARG A 222 -13.00 -21.31 -10.96
N GLU A 223 -13.57 -20.69 -9.94
CA GLU A 223 -15.00 -20.37 -9.83
C GLU A 223 -15.27 -18.89 -10.15
N ILE A 224 -14.23 -18.06 -10.17
CA ILE A 224 -14.37 -16.61 -10.32
C ILE A 224 -14.43 -16.18 -11.79
N HIS A 225 -15.65 -16.14 -12.33
CA HIS A 225 -15.88 -15.88 -13.76
C HIS A 225 -15.47 -14.47 -14.23
N HIS A 226 -15.52 -13.43 -13.38
CA HIS A 226 -15.09 -12.06 -13.73
C HIS A 226 -13.58 -11.84 -13.56
N LEU A 227 -12.84 -12.69 -12.85
CA LEU A 227 -11.37 -12.64 -12.85
C LEU A 227 -10.75 -12.97 -14.21
N ARG A 228 -11.57 -13.32 -15.22
CA ARG A 228 -11.17 -13.24 -16.63
C ARG A 228 -10.73 -11.84 -17.07
N PHE A 229 -10.95 -10.79 -16.26
CA PHE A 229 -10.44 -9.44 -16.51
C PHE A 229 -9.24 -9.09 -15.64
N LEU A 230 -8.79 -10.02 -14.79
CA LEU A 230 -7.58 -9.87 -13.99
C LEU A 230 -6.40 -9.68 -14.94
N LYS A 231 -5.77 -8.51 -14.88
CA LYS A 231 -4.63 -8.12 -15.71
C LYS A 231 -3.32 -8.47 -15.04
N LYS A 232 -3.27 -8.36 -13.71
CA LYS A 232 -2.06 -8.56 -12.91
C LYS A 232 -2.34 -9.45 -11.72
N LEU A 233 -1.49 -10.45 -11.53
CA LEU A 233 -1.42 -11.28 -10.33
C LEU A 233 0.02 -11.27 -9.82
N SER A 234 0.24 -10.80 -8.60
CA SER A 234 1.49 -10.97 -7.88
C SER A 234 1.30 -11.97 -6.74
N CYS A 235 2.24 -12.88 -6.58
CA CYS A 235 2.17 -13.93 -5.57
C CYS A 235 3.54 -14.15 -4.94
N TYR A 236 3.61 -14.07 -3.60
CA TYR A 236 4.83 -14.37 -2.83
C TYR A 236 4.69 -15.70 -2.07
N ASN A 237 5.67 -16.60 -2.16
CA ASN A 237 5.72 -17.92 -1.50
C ASN A 237 4.59 -18.91 -1.87
N ILE A 238 4.06 -18.88 -3.10
CA ILE A 238 3.00 -19.82 -3.54
C ILE A 238 3.58 -20.93 -4.42
N PRO A 239 3.39 -22.22 -4.10
CA PRO A 239 3.71 -23.31 -5.01
C PRO A 239 2.85 -23.23 -6.28
N LEU A 240 3.49 -23.11 -7.46
CA LEU A 240 2.78 -22.99 -8.75
C LEU A 240 1.87 -24.19 -9.08
N SER A 241 2.16 -25.37 -8.53
CA SER A 241 1.34 -26.56 -8.70
C SER A 241 -0.09 -26.37 -8.16
N LEU A 242 -0.29 -25.42 -7.25
CA LEU A 242 -1.58 -25.04 -6.68
C LEU A 242 -2.28 -23.94 -7.49
N ILE A 243 -1.64 -23.41 -8.54
CA ILE A 243 -2.18 -22.31 -9.32
C ILE A 243 -2.62 -22.80 -10.70
N ARG A 244 -3.95 -22.90 -10.87
CA ARG A 244 -4.55 -23.12 -12.20
C ARG A 244 -4.87 -21.79 -12.87
N LEU A 245 -3.94 -21.33 -13.70
CA LEU A 245 -4.05 -20.06 -14.42
C LEU A 245 -4.69 -20.19 -15.81
N ASP A 246 -5.06 -21.40 -16.22
CA ASP A 246 -5.60 -21.71 -17.56
C ASP A 246 -6.94 -21.03 -17.87
N LYS A 247 -7.65 -20.55 -16.85
CA LYS A 247 -8.91 -19.81 -16.99
C LYS A 247 -8.76 -18.29 -16.88
N LEU A 248 -7.57 -17.78 -16.56
CA LEU A 248 -7.34 -16.35 -16.34
C LEU A 248 -6.76 -15.68 -17.58
N ASN A 249 -7.23 -14.47 -17.87
CA ASN A 249 -6.75 -13.66 -18.98
C ASN A 249 -5.61 -12.70 -18.55
N LEU A 250 -4.61 -13.24 -17.84
CA LEU A 250 -3.55 -12.43 -17.26
C LEU A 250 -2.68 -11.80 -18.35
N LYS A 251 -2.36 -10.51 -18.18
CA LYS A 251 -1.32 -9.80 -18.96
C LYS A 251 0.02 -9.79 -18.25
N SER A 252 0.00 -9.76 -16.91
CA SER A 252 1.19 -9.74 -16.06
C SER A 252 1.04 -10.77 -14.94
N LEU A 253 2.08 -11.57 -14.74
CA LEU A 253 2.19 -12.51 -13.64
C LEU A 253 3.55 -12.29 -12.98
N SER A 254 3.53 -12.03 -11.67
CA SER A 254 4.75 -11.89 -10.88
C SER A 254 4.75 -12.95 -9.77
N LEU A 255 5.81 -13.76 -9.73
CA LEU A 255 5.99 -14.87 -8.81
C LEU A 255 7.28 -14.66 -8.04
N PHE A 256 7.19 -14.55 -6.73
CA PHE A 256 8.31 -14.25 -5.85
C PHE A 256 8.43 -15.33 -4.77
N GLY A 257 9.65 -15.75 -4.43
CA GLY A 257 9.90 -16.62 -3.26
C GLY A 257 9.31 -18.03 -3.35
N THR A 258 8.94 -18.54 -4.52
CA THR A 258 8.28 -19.85 -4.66
C THR A 258 9.28 -21.01 -4.56
N VAL A 259 9.86 -21.20 -3.39
CA VAL A 259 10.80 -22.30 -3.08
C VAL A 259 10.12 -23.21 -2.06
N ASP A 260 9.71 -24.41 -2.48
CA ASP A 260 9.22 -25.42 -1.54
C ASP A 260 10.35 -25.82 -0.56
N ARG A 261 10.00 -26.25 0.66
CA ARG A 261 10.97 -26.69 1.70
C ARG A 261 11.93 -27.78 1.24
N ASP A 262 11.56 -28.54 0.20
CA ASP A 262 12.35 -29.64 -0.35
C ASP A 262 13.32 -29.18 -1.45
N GLY A 263 13.44 -27.88 -1.72
CA GLY A 263 14.32 -27.33 -2.76
C GLY A 263 13.87 -27.61 -4.18
N THR A 264 12.72 -28.28 -4.37
CA THR A 264 12.08 -28.52 -5.66
C THR A 264 11.39 -27.25 -6.15
N THR A 265 12.20 -26.32 -6.62
CA THR A 265 11.78 -25.13 -7.39
C THR A 265 11.32 -25.46 -8.80
N SER A 266 10.89 -26.70 -9.08
CA SER A 266 10.23 -27.01 -10.35
C SER A 266 8.81 -26.46 -10.30
N THR A 267 8.76 -25.13 -10.34
CA THR A 267 7.73 -24.38 -11.01
C THR A 267 7.58 -25.03 -12.39
N ASP A 268 6.67 -25.98 -12.47
CA ASP A 268 6.32 -26.61 -13.74
C ASP A 268 5.50 -25.59 -14.53
N LEU A 269 6.22 -24.58 -15.05
CA LEU A 269 5.71 -23.56 -15.93
C LEU A 269 5.17 -24.14 -17.23
N SER A 270 5.41 -25.44 -17.50
CA SER A 270 4.74 -26.12 -18.61
C SER A 270 3.21 -26.14 -18.44
N ASN A 271 2.71 -26.04 -17.21
CA ASN A 271 1.28 -25.94 -16.91
C ASN A 271 0.72 -24.52 -17.02
N LEU A 272 1.56 -23.50 -17.26
CA LEU A 272 1.12 -22.12 -17.40
C LEU A 272 0.39 -21.93 -18.73
N LYS A 273 -0.93 -22.08 -18.77
CA LYS A 273 -1.76 -21.92 -19.99
C LYS A 273 -2.33 -20.51 -20.23
N CYS A 274 -1.71 -19.46 -19.69
CA CYS A 274 -2.12 -18.09 -19.98
C CYS A 274 -1.71 -17.68 -21.41
N GLU A 275 -2.64 -17.67 -22.36
CA GLU A 275 -2.37 -17.31 -23.77
C GLU A 275 -2.06 -15.83 -23.97
N ASN A 276 -2.60 -14.95 -23.13
CA ASN A 276 -2.46 -13.50 -23.24
C ASN A 276 -1.39 -12.90 -22.33
N LEU A 277 -0.52 -13.73 -21.76
CA LEU A 277 0.51 -13.28 -20.83
C LEU A 277 1.62 -12.52 -21.54
N GLU A 278 1.72 -11.23 -21.27
CA GLU A 278 2.70 -10.32 -21.88
C GLU A 278 3.97 -10.18 -21.02
N ARG A 279 3.82 -10.19 -19.68
CA ARG A 279 4.90 -10.04 -18.70
C ARG A 279 4.89 -11.21 -17.70
N LEU A 280 6.05 -11.84 -17.55
CA LEU A 280 6.30 -12.84 -16.51
C LEU A 280 7.52 -12.39 -15.70
N GLU A 281 7.33 -12.20 -14.41
CA GLU A 281 8.37 -11.83 -13.47
C GLU A 281 8.53 -12.98 -12.47
N ILE A 282 9.76 -13.48 -12.36
CA ILE A 282 10.08 -14.61 -11.48
C ILE A 282 11.31 -14.22 -10.68
N CYS A 283 11.13 -14.10 -9.37
CA CYS A 283 12.14 -13.61 -8.45
C CYS A 283 12.40 -14.66 -7.38
N ASP A 284 13.64 -14.71 -6.87
CA ASP A 284 14.07 -15.67 -5.84
C ASP A 284 13.85 -17.14 -6.22
N CYS A 285 13.91 -17.45 -7.52
CA CYS A 285 13.88 -18.81 -8.04
C CYS A 285 15.27 -19.24 -8.51
N SER A 286 15.68 -20.47 -8.17
CA SER A 286 16.97 -21.01 -8.64
C SER A 286 17.02 -21.04 -10.18
N PRO A 287 18.03 -20.42 -10.82
CA PRO A 287 18.14 -20.33 -12.29
C PRO A 287 18.18 -21.69 -13.01
N LEU A 288 18.61 -22.75 -12.31
CA LEU A 288 18.80 -24.09 -12.87
C LEU A 288 17.49 -24.77 -13.31
N VAL A 289 16.33 -24.25 -12.90
CA VAL A 289 15.03 -24.93 -13.09
C VAL A 289 14.20 -24.35 -14.24
N LEU A 290 14.50 -23.14 -14.70
CA LEU A 290 13.62 -22.40 -15.64
C LEU A 290 14.01 -22.55 -17.13
N GLY A 291 15.22 -23.06 -17.41
CA GLY A 291 15.85 -23.03 -18.74
C GLY A 291 15.10 -23.72 -19.89
N PRO A 292 14.47 -24.89 -19.73
CA PRO A 292 13.84 -25.60 -20.85
C PRO A 292 12.39 -25.18 -21.17
N CYS A 293 11.66 -24.61 -20.21
CA CYS A 293 10.18 -24.53 -20.28
C CYS A 293 9.63 -23.21 -20.83
N ILE A 294 10.35 -22.08 -20.70
CA ILE A 294 9.78 -20.75 -21.01
C ILE A 294 10.05 -20.30 -22.45
N SER A 295 11.15 -20.76 -23.06
CA SER A 295 11.65 -20.30 -24.37
C SER A 295 10.73 -20.56 -25.58
N LYS A 296 9.57 -21.21 -25.39
CA LYS A 296 8.64 -21.57 -26.46
C LYS A 296 7.27 -20.89 -26.40
N LYS A 297 7.02 -20.00 -25.42
CA LYS A 297 5.69 -19.39 -25.28
C LYS A 297 5.52 -18.19 -26.22
N LYS A 298 4.75 -18.37 -27.29
CA LYS A 298 4.43 -17.32 -28.29
C LYS A 298 3.64 -16.20 -27.61
N GLY A 299 4.11 -14.95 -27.70
CA GLY A 299 3.43 -13.76 -27.16
C GLY A 299 4.01 -13.17 -25.87
N LEU A 300 4.91 -13.90 -25.18
CA LEU A 300 5.59 -13.37 -24.00
C LEU A 300 6.62 -12.31 -24.40
N LYS A 301 6.42 -11.06 -23.98
CA LYS A 301 7.26 -9.92 -24.40
C LYS A 301 8.48 -9.74 -23.50
N LYS A 302 8.33 -10.02 -22.21
CA LYS A 302 9.38 -9.76 -21.21
C LYS A 302 9.37 -10.83 -20.13
N ILE A 303 10.53 -11.43 -19.89
CA ILE A 303 10.82 -12.22 -18.69
C ILE A 303 11.78 -11.37 -17.86
N ILE A 304 11.41 -11.12 -16.61
CA ILE A 304 12.26 -10.37 -15.68
C ILE A 304 12.75 -11.34 -14.62
N TYR A 305 14.08 -11.43 -14.52
CA TYR A 305 14.79 -12.05 -13.41
C TYR A 305 15.48 -10.91 -12.66
N PRO A 306 14.80 -10.25 -11.71
CA PRO A 306 15.51 -9.34 -10.84
C PRO A 306 16.41 -10.20 -9.93
N CYS A 307 17.71 -9.90 -10.00
CA CYS A 307 18.72 -10.48 -9.13
C CYS A 307 18.55 -10.01 -7.69
#